data_AF-A0A951C3J8-F1
#
_entry.id   AF-A0A951C3J8-F1
#
_cell.length_a   1.000
_cell.length_b   1.000
_cell.length_c   1.000
_cell.angle_alpha   90.00
_cell.angle_beta   90.00
_cell.angle_gamma   90.00
#
_symmetry.space_group_name_H-M   'P 1'
#
loop_
_entity.id
_entity.type
_entity.pdbx_description
1 polymer ?
#
loop_
_entity_poly.entity_id
_entity_poly.type
_entity_poly.pdbx_seq_one_letter_code
_entity_poly.pdbx_strand_id
1 'polypeptide(L)'
;MNKDMDANASSGGSAAITLVKNQFGPPIAPVVPPGSCQPSSSLSALVNIKAKTVVSYVPKGHWSGGSSGVSAVNVEGASIVPTNIATPNVVNSCASNSVTGQTVCTANNTDVYLLTGTTLNSTLTSGASSTIGFSGGRCANCGVAMDGVHNKALISLSLAGVGGFQLLDLAGPTFEPAFASKAPAGTEVNISEDPLIDPTRNTLGLNSVTGNGNGALLLSASEPGGYEIIDLTASTTPAFFENTISGSFPDSSAEDCTTGIALSPLEFNAPTQVYLADLTQAHYIAGSPGTWTAPSQVQTLSESFMVSSPTAAGPIAVAQGPHIGFLATEFGGNTITAFLLPATSGVVTPAITDWVSCNISGFSDGFDPHTITAYQSPNSNDAIGLLANGTATSLAVVDLTKVLNPAIVPRTVAGHGCASGTLPASVVSFVSVP
;
A
#
# COMPACT_ATOMS: atom_id res chain seq x y z
N MET A 1 -78.48 14.27 -22.00
CA MET A 1 -79.13 13.19 -22.77
C MET A 1 -78.52 13.17 -24.15
N ASN A 2 -77.85 12.06 -24.48
CA ASN A 2 -77.45 11.61 -25.82
C ASN A 2 -76.42 12.45 -26.62
N LYS A 3 -75.46 11.88 -27.36
CA LYS A 3 -75.03 10.48 -27.59
C LYS A 3 -73.86 10.51 -28.60
N ASP A 4 -72.84 9.69 -28.35
CA ASP A 4 -71.92 8.93 -29.24
C ASP A 4 -71.11 9.63 -30.36
N MET A 5 -69.77 9.47 -30.37
CA MET A 5 -68.92 8.48 -31.12
C MET A 5 -68.93 8.72 -32.65
N ASP A 6 -67.84 8.78 -33.41
CA ASP A 6 -66.63 7.94 -33.44
C ASP A 6 -65.46 8.56 -34.26
N ALA A 7 -64.26 8.08 -33.93
CA ALA A 7 -63.07 7.79 -34.73
C ALA A 7 -62.58 8.73 -35.86
N ASN A 8 -61.33 9.20 -35.73
CA ASN A 8 -60.34 8.99 -36.79
C ASN A 8 -58.91 8.91 -36.24
N ALA A 9 -58.24 7.79 -36.52
CA ALA A 9 -56.86 7.51 -36.17
C ALA A 9 -55.91 8.29 -37.09
N SER A 10 -54.90 8.94 -36.51
CA SER A 10 -53.71 9.34 -37.27
C SER A 10 -52.47 8.86 -36.52
N SER A 11 -51.68 8.09 -37.26
CA SER A 11 -50.41 7.48 -36.89
C SER A 11 -49.33 8.54 -36.66
N GLY A 12 -48.95 8.77 -35.40
CA GLY A 12 -47.76 9.53 -35.02
C GLY A 12 -46.58 8.59 -34.82
N GLY A 13 -45.60 8.66 -35.73
CA GLY A 13 -44.40 7.83 -35.74
C GLY A 13 -43.56 7.97 -34.47
N SER A 14 -43.04 6.83 -34.02
CA SER A 14 -42.03 6.72 -32.97
C SER A 14 -40.74 7.42 -33.45
N ALA A 15 -40.44 8.59 -32.87
CA ALA A 15 -39.15 9.23 -33.06
C ALA A 15 -38.11 8.43 -32.26
N ALA A 16 -37.30 7.65 -32.97
CA ALA A 16 -36.11 7.02 -32.42
C ALA A 16 -35.19 8.11 -31.88
N ILE A 17 -35.08 8.21 -30.55
CA ILE A 17 -34.02 8.96 -29.88
C ILE A 17 -32.71 8.26 -30.26
N THR A 18 -32.01 8.84 -31.23
CA THR A 18 -30.64 8.45 -31.55
C THR A 18 -29.80 8.87 -30.36
N LEU A 19 -29.40 7.90 -29.52
CA LEU A 19 -28.33 8.11 -28.55
C LEU A 19 -27.08 8.51 -29.33
N VAL A 20 -26.78 9.81 -29.30
CA VAL A 20 -25.46 10.29 -29.66
C VAL A 20 -24.52 9.63 -28.65
N LYS A 21 -23.74 8.65 -29.09
CA LYS A 21 -22.57 8.20 -28.34
C LYS A 21 -21.70 9.43 -28.17
N ASN A 22 -21.77 10.08 -27.01
CA ASN A 22 -20.73 11.00 -26.58
C ASN A 22 -19.44 10.20 -26.70
N GLN A 23 -18.59 10.61 -27.64
CA GLN A 23 -17.22 10.16 -27.74
C GLN A 23 -16.48 10.76 -26.54
N PHE A 24 -16.69 10.15 -25.37
CA PHE A 24 -15.76 10.32 -24.27
C PHE A 24 -14.43 9.80 -24.80
N GLY A 25 -13.42 10.66 -24.80
CA GLY A 25 -12.04 10.22 -25.00
C GLY A 25 -11.70 9.10 -24.00
N PRO A 26 -10.56 8.41 -24.18
CA PRO A 26 -10.13 7.41 -23.21
C PRO A 26 -10.19 8.02 -21.80
N PRO A 27 -10.76 7.31 -20.80
CA PRO A 27 -10.83 7.84 -19.44
C PRO A 27 -9.43 8.26 -18.99
N ILE A 28 -9.31 9.49 -18.50
CA ILE A 28 -8.06 10.00 -17.94
C ILE A 28 -7.79 9.18 -16.68
N ALA A 29 -6.65 8.48 -16.64
CA ALA A 29 -6.25 7.73 -15.45
C ALA A 29 -6.19 8.66 -14.22
N PRO A 30 -6.64 8.21 -13.04
CA PRO A 30 -6.56 9.02 -11.82
C PRO A 30 -5.10 9.38 -11.52
N VAL A 31 -4.85 10.65 -11.20
CA VAL A 31 -3.53 11.05 -10.70
C VAL A 31 -3.46 10.66 -9.22
N VAL A 32 -2.68 9.62 -8.92
CA VAL A 32 -2.41 9.20 -7.54
C VAL A 32 -1.37 10.15 -6.95
N PRO A 33 -1.67 10.90 -5.87
CA PRO A 33 -0.67 11.74 -5.23
C PRO A 33 0.51 10.89 -4.73
N PRO A 34 1.77 11.35 -4.88
CA PRO A 34 2.91 10.64 -4.34
C PRO A 34 2.78 10.42 -2.82
N GLY A 35 3.12 9.22 -2.35
CA GLY A 35 2.96 8.82 -0.95
C GLY A 35 1.56 8.31 -0.60
N SER A 36 0.56 8.49 -1.47
CA SER A 36 -0.69 7.72 -1.39
C SER A 36 -0.48 6.31 -1.96
N CYS A 37 -1.38 5.41 -1.60
CA CYS A 37 -1.33 4.02 -2.07
C CYS A 37 -0.02 3.30 -1.74
N GLN A 38 0.52 3.62 -0.57
CA GLN A 38 1.64 2.90 0.02
C GLN A 38 1.13 2.08 1.21
N PRO A 39 1.72 0.90 1.45
CA PRO A 39 1.45 0.13 2.65
C PRO A 39 1.80 0.93 3.91
N SER A 40 1.26 0.53 5.07
CA SER A 40 1.59 1.11 6.37
C SER A 40 2.93 0.65 6.96
N SER A 41 3.82 0.20 6.07
CA SER A 41 5.20 -0.20 6.32
C SER A 41 5.97 0.81 7.18
N SER A 42 7.13 0.42 7.68
CA SER A 42 7.82 1.23 8.69
C SER A 42 8.37 2.56 8.16
N LEU A 43 8.76 2.67 6.89
CA LEU A 43 9.38 3.89 6.35
C LEU A 43 8.53 4.56 5.27
N SER A 44 8.71 5.87 5.09
CA SER A 44 8.05 6.63 4.02
C SER A 44 9.01 7.32 3.08
N ALA A 45 8.48 7.72 1.92
CA ALA A 45 9.10 8.66 0.99
C ALA A 45 8.21 9.91 0.83
N LEU A 46 8.75 11.07 1.17
CA LEU A 46 8.17 12.38 0.90
C LEU A 46 8.71 12.91 -0.43
N VAL A 47 7.90 12.88 -1.48
CA VAL A 47 8.30 13.20 -2.85
C VAL A 47 7.87 14.61 -3.23
N ASN A 48 8.82 15.51 -3.43
CA ASN A 48 8.54 16.84 -3.94
C ASN A 48 8.85 16.91 -5.44
N ILE A 49 7.82 16.72 -6.28
CA ILE A 49 7.95 16.76 -7.75
C ILE A 49 8.51 18.10 -8.24
N LYS A 50 8.07 19.22 -7.66
CA LYS A 50 8.49 20.57 -8.10
C LYS A 50 9.95 20.84 -7.78
N ALA A 51 10.40 20.46 -6.58
CA ALA A 51 11.77 20.63 -6.15
C ALA A 51 12.70 19.51 -6.61
N LYS A 52 12.14 18.43 -7.19
CA LYS A 52 12.85 17.20 -7.54
C LYS A 52 13.67 16.61 -6.40
N THR A 53 13.07 16.57 -5.21
CA THR A 53 13.70 16.05 -4.00
C THR A 53 12.85 14.95 -3.38
N VAL A 54 13.52 14.02 -2.71
CA VAL A 54 12.88 12.94 -1.95
C VAL A 54 13.56 12.84 -0.59
N VAL A 55 12.75 12.89 0.46
CA VAL A 55 13.19 12.65 1.83
C VAL A 55 12.55 11.36 2.33
N SER A 56 13.34 10.47 2.91
CA SER A 56 12.81 9.31 3.61
C SER A 56 12.80 9.55 5.12
N TYR A 57 11.72 9.13 5.76
CA TYR A 57 11.61 9.08 7.22
C TYR A 57 11.67 7.61 7.64
N VAL A 58 12.75 7.26 8.34
CA VAL A 58 13.10 5.89 8.72
C VAL A 58 13.03 5.78 10.24
N PRO A 59 12.00 5.13 10.82
CA PRO A 59 11.96 4.84 12.24
C PRO A 59 13.17 4.05 12.72
N LYS A 60 13.55 4.26 13.98
CA LYS A 60 14.60 3.52 14.67
C LYS A 60 14.11 2.29 15.43
N GLY A 61 12.80 2.07 15.41
CA GLY A 61 12.12 0.99 16.09
C GLY A 61 11.37 0.07 15.16
N HIS A 62 10.86 -1.00 15.75
CA HIS A 62 10.04 -2.05 15.15
C HIS A 62 9.13 -2.63 16.26
N TRP A 63 8.17 -3.49 15.95
CA TRP A 63 7.18 -3.99 16.92
C TRP A 63 7.77 -4.80 18.09
N SER A 64 8.95 -5.38 17.92
CA SER A 64 9.65 -6.13 18.97
C SER A 64 10.71 -5.32 19.74
N GLY A 65 11.00 -4.07 19.34
CA GLY A 65 11.98 -3.24 20.03
C GLY A 65 12.63 -2.15 19.18
N GLY A 66 13.93 -1.96 19.37
CA GLY A 66 14.72 -0.90 18.73
C GLY A 66 14.89 0.35 19.60
N SER A 67 15.26 1.46 18.97
CA SER A 67 15.49 2.75 19.65
C SER A 67 14.37 3.74 19.35
N SER A 68 14.21 4.76 20.19
CA SER A 68 13.35 5.90 19.84
C SER A 68 14.01 6.78 18.78
N GLY A 69 13.18 7.59 18.11
CA GLY A 69 13.59 8.52 17.07
C GLY A 69 13.20 8.07 15.65
N VAL A 70 13.26 9.04 14.75
CA VAL A 70 13.01 8.89 13.32
C VAL A 70 14.11 9.62 12.57
N SER A 71 14.80 8.94 11.68
CA SER A 71 15.81 9.58 10.85
C SER A 71 15.22 10.08 9.56
N ALA A 72 15.36 11.39 9.32
CA ALA A 72 15.05 12.01 8.06
C ALA A 72 16.33 12.09 7.22
N VAL A 73 16.32 11.51 6.02
CA VAL A 73 17.48 11.48 5.10
C VAL A 73 17.07 11.89 3.70
N ASN A 74 17.97 12.59 2.98
CA ASN A 74 17.76 12.83 1.55
C ASN A 74 18.04 11.54 0.78
N VAL A 75 17.08 11.11 -0.02
CA VAL A 75 17.24 10.01 -0.99
C VAL A 75 17.60 10.59 -2.37
N GLU A 76 16.89 11.66 -2.77
CA GLU A 76 17.18 12.39 -4.00
C GLU A 76 17.26 13.90 -3.73
N GLY A 77 18.27 14.54 -4.30
CA GLY A 77 18.57 15.94 -4.05
C GLY A 77 19.02 16.22 -2.61
N ALA A 78 18.89 17.47 -2.16
CA ALA A 78 19.31 17.91 -0.83
C ALA A 78 18.37 19.00 -0.30
N SER A 79 17.25 18.59 0.29
CA SER A 79 16.24 19.52 0.85
C SER A 79 16.33 19.68 2.37
N ILE A 80 16.98 18.74 3.07
CA ILE A 80 17.20 18.79 4.51
C ILE A 80 18.67 18.52 4.87
N VAL A 81 19.05 18.80 6.11
CA VAL A 81 20.24 18.20 6.73
C VAL A 81 19.80 16.87 7.36
N PRO A 82 20.40 15.72 6.98
CA PRO A 82 20.06 14.44 7.59
C PRO A 82 20.10 14.50 9.11
N THR A 83 19.01 14.11 9.76
CA THR A 83 18.81 14.34 11.20
C THR A 83 18.06 13.17 11.82
N ASN A 84 18.50 12.71 13.00
CA ASN A 84 17.69 11.86 13.88
C ASN A 84 16.77 12.76 14.71
N ILE A 85 15.48 12.72 14.40
CA ILE A 85 14.43 13.47 15.08
C ILE A 85 14.06 12.71 16.34
N ALA A 86 14.36 13.29 17.50
CA ALA A 86 14.09 12.64 18.78
C ALA A 86 12.58 12.48 19.02
N THR A 87 12.18 11.27 19.40
CA THR A 87 10.83 10.97 19.90
C THR A 87 10.89 10.40 21.31
N PRO A 88 9.86 10.61 22.15
CA PRO A 88 9.79 10.02 23.48
C PRO A 88 9.74 8.50 23.48
N ASN A 89 9.05 7.89 22.50
CA ASN A 89 8.81 6.45 22.44
C ASN A 89 9.28 5.85 21.11
N VAL A 90 9.41 4.52 21.09
CA VAL A 90 9.88 3.71 19.95
C VAL A 90 8.90 3.83 18.79
N VAL A 91 9.32 4.52 17.73
CA VAL A 91 8.54 4.69 16.49
C VAL A 91 8.67 3.42 15.66
N ASN A 92 7.55 2.95 15.11
CA ASN A 92 7.51 1.76 14.27
C ASN A 92 7.18 2.07 12.80
N SER A 93 6.41 3.13 12.52
CA SER A 93 5.96 3.44 11.16
C SER A 93 5.88 4.94 10.93
N CYS A 94 6.07 5.35 9.68
CA CYS A 94 5.90 6.71 9.19
C CYS A 94 5.25 6.71 7.81
N ALA A 95 4.37 7.67 7.55
CA ALA A 95 3.76 7.94 6.25
C ALA A 95 3.77 9.43 5.92
N SER A 96 4.04 9.78 4.67
CA SER A 96 4.29 11.16 4.25
C SER A 96 3.25 11.65 3.25
N ASN A 97 2.64 12.79 3.53
CA ASN A 97 1.77 13.50 2.60
C ASN A 97 2.61 14.43 1.71
N SER A 98 2.93 13.98 0.49
CA SER A 98 3.73 14.76 -0.46
C SER A 98 3.04 16.02 -1.00
N VAL A 99 1.72 16.15 -0.81
CA VAL A 99 0.96 17.34 -1.20
C VAL A 99 1.19 18.47 -0.20
N THR A 100 1.22 18.17 1.10
CA THR A 100 1.32 19.17 2.17
C THR A 100 2.71 19.26 2.80
N GLY A 101 3.58 18.25 2.60
CA GLY A 101 4.89 18.18 3.23
C GLY A 101 4.87 17.67 4.67
N GLN A 102 3.72 17.21 5.16
CA GLN A 102 3.56 16.66 6.51
C GLN A 102 3.85 15.15 6.52
N THR A 103 4.45 14.69 7.61
CA THR A 103 4.68 13.26 7.86
C THR A 103 4.07 12.88 9.20
N VAL A 104 3.35 11.76 9.24
CA VAL A 104 2.79 11.16 10.45
C VAL A 104 3.62 9.95 10.80
N CYS A 105 4.00 9.79 12.06
CA CYS A 105 4.67 8.58 12.54
C CYS A 105 3.97 8.03 13.79
N THR A 106 3.93 6.71 13.92
CA THR A 106 3.31 6.01 15.06
C THR A 106 4.37 5.29 15.89
N ALA A 107 4.21 5.31 17.21
CA ALA A 107 5.01 4.48 18.11
C ALA A 107 4.30 3.18 18.48
N ASN A 108 5.04 2.22 19.06
CA ASN A 108 4.47 0.97 19.58
C ASN A 108 3.40 1.18 20.66
N ASN A 109 3.35 2.37 21.27
CA ASN A 109 2.31 2.78 22.22
C ASN A 109 1.21 3.60 21.51
N THR A 110 0.53 4.49 22.24
CA THR A 110 -0.56 5.31 21.70
C THR A 110 -0.09 6.64 21.08
N ASP A 111 1.22 6.91 21.04
CA ASP A 111 1.72 8.18 20.53
C ASP A 111 1.71 8.23 19.00
N VAL A 112 1.29 9.38 18.50
CA VAL A 112 1.29 9.73 17.07
C VAL A 112 2.00 11.06 16.91
N TYR A 113 3.04 11.11 16.08
CA TYR A 113 3.91 12.26 15.89
C TYR A 113 3.63 12.94 14.56
N LEU A 114 3.50 14.26 14.57
CA LEU A 114 3.43 15.06 13.35
C LEU A 114 4.76 15.75 13.09
N LEU A 115 5.36 15.47 11.94
CA LEU A 115 6.66 15.97 11.52
C LEU A 115 6.54 16.89 10.30
N THR A 116 7.46 17.85 10.19
CA THR A 116 7.67 18.60 8.95
C THR A 116 9.16 18.88 8.80
N GLY A 117 9.76 18.43 7.70
CA GLY A 117 11.21 18.46 7.54
C GLY A 117 11.89 17.67 8.65
N THR A 118 12.68 18.34 9.50
CA THR A 118 13.39 17.72 10.62
C THR A 118 12.81 18.11 11.98
N THR A 119 11.58 18.63 12.02
CA THR A 119 10.94 19.16 13.23
C THR A 119 9.79 18.26 13.66
N LEU A 120 9.77 17.87 14.94
CA LEU A 120 8.61 17.31 15.61
C LEU A 120 7.68 18.45 16.05
N ASN A 121 6.52 18.58 15.39
CA ASN A 121 5.58 19.67 15.62
C ASN A 121 4.62 19.38 16.78
N SER A 122 4.13 18.14 16.86
CA SER A 122 3.18 17.74 17.90
C SER A 122 3.22 16.24 18.15
N THR A 123 2.75 15.87 19.35
CA THR A 123 2.44 14.51 19.74
C THR A 123 0.96 14.44 20.07
N LEU A 124 0.25 13.51 19.46
CA LEU A 124 -1.15 13.20 19.69
C LEU A 124 -1.27 11.81 20.30
N THR A 125 -2.47 11.48 20.79
CA THR A 125 -2.78 10.18 21.37
C THR A 125 -3.89 9.51 20.58
N SER A 126 -3.57 8.39 19.94
CA SER A 126 -4.54 7.54 19.22
C SER A 126 -5.57 6.91 20.16
N GLY A 127 -6.63 6.32 19.59
CA GLY A 127 -7.65 5.54 20.28
C GLY A 127 -7.25 4.10 20.65
N ALA A 128 -6.00 3.68 20.40
CA ALA A 128 -5.54 2.37 20.78
C ALA A 128 -5.71 2.13 22.30
N SER A 129 -6.22 0.94 22.66
CA SER A 129 -6.65 0.63 24.03
C SER A 129 -6.07 -0.69 24.57
N SER A 130 -5.28 -1.39 23.77
CA SER A 130 -4.57 -2.62 24.14
C SER A 130 -3.37 -2.80 23.20
N THR A 131 -2.83 -4.01 23.13
CA THR A 131 -1.86 -4.43 22.11
C THR A 131 -2.38 -5.64 21.34
N ILE A 132 -2.11 -5.69 20.04
CA ILE A 132 -2.22 -6.91 19.20
C ILE A 132 -0.82 -7.45 18.90
N GLY A 133 -0.71 -8.70 18.46
CA GLY A 133 0.57 -9.36 18.25
C GLY A 133 0.64 -10.12 16.94
N PHE A 134 1.66 -9.79 16.16
CA PHE A 134 2.03 -10.34 14.86
C PHE A 134 3.26 -11.24 14.98
N SER A 135 3.74 -11.79 13.87
CA SER A 135 4.93 -12.62 13.84
C SER A 135 6.18 -11.84 14.33
N GLY A 136 6.34 -10.58 13.93
CA GLY A 136 7.49 -9.75 14.33
C GLY A 136 7.35 -8.90 15.59
N GLY A 137 6.21 -8.95 16.29
CA GLY A 137 6.10 -8.30 17.59
C GLY A 137 4.70 -7.90 18.03
N ARG A 138 4.62 -6.89 18.92
CA ARG A 138 3.35 -6.40 19.47
C ARG A 138 3.29 -4.88 19.42
N CYS A 139 2.08 -4.37 19.21
CA CYS A 139 1.87 -2.94 19.00
C CYS A 139 0.50 -2.50 19.52
N ALA A 140 0.43 -1.26 20.02
CA ALA A 140 -0.81 -0.54 20.25
C ALA A 140 -1.20 0.23 18.98
N ASN A 141 -0.31 1.08 18.44
CA ASN A 141 -0.36 1.51 17.05
C ASN A 141 0.60 0.66 16.23
N CYS A 142 0.12 0.06 15.16
CA CYS A 142 0.82 -0.96 14.40
C CYS A 142 1.39 -0.43 13.08
N GLY A 143 0.83 0.62 12.52
CA GLY A 143 1.34 1.21 11.29
C GLY A 143 0.57 2.47 10.93
N VAL A 144 1.10 3.24 9.99
CA VAL A 144 0.39 4.37 9.42
C VAL A 144 0.50 4.38 7.89
N ALA A 145 -0.62 4.58 7.21
CA ALA A 145 -0.69 4.81 5.77
C ALA A 145 -1.26 6.21 5.49
N MET A 146 -0.96 6.78 4.32
CA MET A 146 -1.32 8.16 3.98
C MET A 146 -2.42 8.24 2.94
N ASP A 147 -3.48 8.99 3.26
CA ASP A 147 -4.46 9.49 2.31
C ASP A 147 -4.09 10.94 1.94
N GLY A 148 -3.26 11.07 0.90
CA GLY A 148 -2.82 12.36 0.39
C GLY A 148 -3.91 13.15 -0.35
N VAL A 149 -5.02 12.51 -0.76
CA VAL A 149 -6.13 13.19 -1.47
C VAL A 149 -7.02 13.93 -0.48
N HIS A 150 -7.38 13.26 0.62
CA HIS A 150 -8.27 13.80 1.64
C HIS A 150 -7.52 14.44 2.80
N ASN A 151 -6.18 14.48 2.74
CA ASN A 151 -5.30 15.01 3.79
C ASN A 151 -5.55 14.33 5.14
N LYS A 152 -5.57 13.00 5.13
CA LYS A 152 -5.76 12.16 6.31
C LYS A 152 -4.65 11.11 6.42
N ALA A 153 -4.41 10.63 7.63
CA ALA A 153 -3.59 9.44 7.86
C ALA A 153 -4.46 8.33 8.45
N LEU A 154 -4.27 7.11 7.95
CA LEU A 154 -4.89 5.90 8.48
C LEU A 154 -3.90 5.24 9.43
N ILE A 155 -4.30 5.02 10.67
CA ILE A 155 -3.50 4.29 11.67
C ILE A 155 -4.13 2.92 11.87
N SER A 156 -3.34 1.86 11.69
CA SER A 156 -3.70 0.52 12.15
C SER A 156 -3.34 0.38 13.63
N LEU A 157 -4.24 -0.18 14.43
CA LEU A 157 -4.10 -0.17 15.89
C LEU A 157 -4.88 -1.30 16.59
N SER A 158 -4.61 -1.47 17.88
CA SER A 158 -5.32 -2.40 18.76
C SER A 158 -6.49 -1.74 19.50
N LEU A 159 -7.70 -2.26 19.32
CA LEU A 159 -8.89 -1.91 20.07
C LEU A 159 -9.31 -3.09 20.95
N ALA A 160 -9.17 -2.96 22.27
CA ALA A 160 -9.55 -4.01 23.22
C ALA A 160 -8.96 -5.41 22.88
N GLY A 161 -7.77 -5.45 22.27
CA GLY A 161 -7.07 -6.69 21.90
C GLY A 161 -7.44 -7.24 20.52
N VAL A 162 -8.30 -6.56 19.75
CA VAL A 162 -8.54 -6.86 18.33
C VAL A 162 -7.91 -5.79 17.43
N GLY A 163 -7.59 -6.16 16.19
CA GLY A 163 -7.14 -5.23 15.17
C GLY A 163 -8.25 -4.27 14.73
N GLY A 164 -7.86 -3.03 14.45
CA GLY A 164 -8.75 -1.98 14.03
C GLY A 164 -7.98 -0.80 13.44
N PHE A 165 -8.72 0.25 13.15
CA PHE A 165 -8.21 1.40 12.44
C PHE A 165 -8.75 2.71 13.00
N GLN A 166 -8.01 3.80 12.76
CA GLN A 166 -8.44 5.15 13.08
C GLN A 166 -7.88 6.14 12.07
N LEU A 167 -8.72 7.07 11.62
CA LEU A 167 -8.30 8.16 10.76
C LEU A 167 -7.93 9.40 11.58
N LEU A 168 -6.88 10.08 11.12
CA LEU A 168 -6.43 11.38 11.61
C LEU A 168 -6.60 12.42 10.49
N ASP A 169 -7.39 13.46 10.74
CA ASP A 169 -7.47 14.62 9.85
C ASP A 169 -6.25 15.54 10.04
N LEU A 170 -5.54 15.86 8.98
CA LEU A 170 -4.30 16.66 9.06
C LEU A 170 -4.52 18.17 8.84
N ALA A 171 -5.70 18.60 8.38
CA ALA A 171 -5.99 20.03 8.22
C ALA A 171 -6.23 20.70 9.58
N GLY A 172 -6.88 19.97 10.49
CA GLY A 172 -6.99 20.29 11.90
C GLY A 172 -6.78 19.01 12.71
N PRO A 173 -5.54 18.69 13.14
CA PRO A 173 -5.14 17.43 13.76
C PRO A 173 -6.13 16.88 14.80
N THR A 174 -7.06 16.05 14.34
CA THR A 174 -8.14 15.47 15.14
C THR A 174 -8.43 14.06 14.68
N PHE A 175 -8.61 13.16 15.64
CA PHE A 175 -8.95 11.78 15.35
C PHE A 175 -10.45 11.60 15.14
N GLU A 176 -10.79 10.80 14.13
CA GLU A 176 -12.12 10.21 14.00
C GLU A 176 -12.31 9.06 15.00
N PRO A 177 -13.54 8.61 15.25
CA PRO A 177 -13.79 7.40 16.04
C PRO A 177 -13.03 6.21 15.46
N ALA A 178 -12.31 5.48 16.31
CA ALA A 178 -11.68 4.24 15.90
C ALA A 178 -12.73 3.13 15.69
N PHE A 179 -12.47 2.21 14.77
CA PHE A 179 -13.35 1.09 14.48
C PHE A 179 -12.55 -0.22 14.38
N ALA A 180 -13.13 -1.31 14.89
CA ALA A 180 -12.53 -2.63 14.81
C ALA A 180 -12.79 -3.26 13.43
N SER A 181 -11.79 -3.95 12.90
CA SER A 181 -11.94 -4.80 11.72
C SER A 181 -13.02 -5.87 11.94
N LYS A 182 -13.63 -6.33 10.84
CA LYS A 182 -14.60 -7.43 10.79
C LYS A 182 -14.03 -8.68 10.13
N ALA A 183 -12.78 -8.64 9.67
CA ALA A 183 -12.08 -9.81 9.18
C ALA A 183 -12.19 -10.95 10.20
N PRO A 184 -12.45 -12.19 9.76
CA PRO A 184 -12.53 -13.33 10.67
C PRO A 184 -11.25 -13.43 11.50
N ALA A 185 -11.39 -13.31 12.82
CA ALA A 185 -10.28 -13.60 13.72
C ALA A 185 -10.00 -15.11 13.68
N GLY A 186 -8.87 -15.49 13.10
CA GLY A 186 -8.34 -16.84 13.22
C GLY A 186 -7.65 -17.05 14.57
N THR A 187 -6.63 -17.92 14.59
CA THR A 187 -5.65 -17.97 15.70
C THR A 187 -4.71 -16.76 15.71
N GLU A 188 -4.76 -15.93 14.67
CA GLU A 188 -3.90 -14.78 14.39
C GLU A 188 -4.71 -13.49 14.16
N VAL A 189 -3.99 -12.37 14.00
CA VAL A 189 -4.51 -11.00 13.99
C VAL A 189 -5.48 -10.76 12.83
N ASN A 190 -6.58 -10.06 13.09
CA ASN A 190 -7.62 -9.75 12.10
C ASN A 190 -7.36 -8.47 11.28
N ILE A 191 -6.12 -8.00 11.17
CA ILE A 191 -5.72 -6.93 10.25
C ILE A 191 -4.39 -7.29 9.61
N SER A 192 -4.10 -6.72 8.45
CA SER A 192 -2.82 -6.87 7.76
C SER A 192 -1.67 -6.37 8.64
N GLU A 193 -0.48 -6.92 8.45
CA GLU A 193 0.75 -6.36 9.02
C GLU A 193 1.01 -4.95 8.44
N ASP A 194 0.69 -4.80 7.16
CA ASP A 194 0.88 -3.57 6.38
C ASP A 194 -0.37 -3.24 5.56
N PRO A 195 -1.48 -2.79 6.20
CA PRO A 195 -2.65 -2.30 5.50
C PRO A 195 -2.33 -1.08 4.65
N LEU A 196 -3.13 -0.90 3.61
CA LEU A 196 -2.99 0.14 2.60
C LEU A 196 -4.28 0.97 2.57
N ILE A 197 -4.15 2.26 2.26
CA ILE A 197 -5.28 3.10 1.90
C ILE A 197 -5.16 3.56 0.45
N ASP A 198 -6.19 3.28 -0.33
CA ASP A 198 -6.41 3.85 -1.64
C ASP A 198 -7.40 5.02 -1.56
N PRO A 199 -6.93 6.25 -1.79
CA PRO A 199 -7.79 7.41 -1.75
C PRO A 199 -8.44 7.77 -3.09
N THR A 200 -8.24 6.97 -4.14
CA THR A 200 -8.62 7.33 -5.52
C THR A 200 -9.80 6.54 -6.09
N ARG A 201 -10.04 5.27 -5.70
CA ARG A 201 -11.06 4.45 -6.39
C ARG A 201 -12.49 4.91 -6.14
N ASN A 202 -12.76 5.49 -4.97
CA ASN A 202 -14.09 6.04 -4.71
C ASN A 202 -14.35 7.30 -5.53
N THR A 203 -13.33 8.13 -5.77
CA THR A 203 -13.44 9.38 -6.57
C THR A 203 -13.79 9.15 -8.04
N LEU A 204 -13.57 7.94 -8.55
CA LEU A 204 -13.87 7.58 -9.92
C LEU A 204 -15.28 7.00 -10.12
N GLY A 205 -16.08 6.82 -9.06
CA GLY A 205 -17.38 6.16 -9.13
C GLY A 205 -17.30 4.70 -9.57
N LEU A 206 -16.09 4.13 -9.61
CA LEU A 206 -15.82 2.73 -9.91
C LEU A 206 -15.99 1.96 -8.60
N ASN A 207 -17.12 1.26 -8.47
CA ASN A 207 -17.40 0.28 -7.42
C ASN A 207 -17.50 0.80 -5.97
N SER A 208 -17.84 2.08 -5.78
CA SER A 208 -18.33 2.55 -4.47
C SER A 208 -19.66 1.89 -4.15
N VAL A 209 -19.76 1.20 -3.01
CA VAL A 209 -21.03 0.61 -2.55
C VAL A 209 -22.06 1.70 -2.23
N THR A 210 -21.59 2.92 -1.95
CA THR A 210 -22.44 4.07 -1.58
C THR A 210 -22.58 5.12 -2.69
N GLY A 211 -21.86 4.98 -3.81
CA GLY A 211 -22.01 5.79 -5.02
C GLY A 211 -21.63 7.28 -4.90
N ASN A 212 -20.94 7.69 -3.83
CA ASN A 212 -20.85 9.12 -3.46
C ASN A 212 -19.46 9.79 -3.65
N GLY A 213 -18.52 9.15 -4.36
CA GLY A 213 -17.42 9.88 -5.01
C GLY A 213 -16.33 10.48 -4.10
N ASN A 214 -16.43 10.38 -2.77
CA ASN A 214 -15.60 11.16 -1.83
C ASN A 214 -14.95 10.32 -0.71
N GLY A 215 -14.83 9.01 -0.91
CA GLY A 215 -14.23 8.10 0.07
C GLY A 215 -12.85 7.55 -0.33
N ALA A 216 -12.27 6.77 0.58
CA ALA A 216 -11.12 5.91 0.32
C ALA A 216 -11.53 4.44 0.45
N LEU A 217 -10.76 3.53 -0.14
CA LEU A 217 -10.79 2.10 0.17
C LEU A 217 -9.59 1.78 1.04
N LEU A 218 -9.82 1.03 2.11
CA LEU A 218 -8.75 0.43 2.91
C LEU A 218 -8.66 -1.05 2.57
N LEU A 219 -7.44 -1.51 2.31
CA LEU A 219 -7.12 -2.88 1.92
C LEU A 219 -6.30 -3.51 3.06
N SER A 220 -6.78 -4.64 3.56
CA SER A 220 -6.18 -5.34 4.68
C SER A 220 -6.22 -6.86 4.45
N ALA A 221 -5.19 -7.36 3.79
CA ALA A 221 -4.91 -8.79 3.67
C ALA A 221 -4.26 -9.31 4.96
N SER A 222 -4.94 -10.21 5.67
CA SER A 222 -4.61 -10.61 7.04
C SER A 222 -4.63 -12.12 7.23
N GLU A 223 -3.90 -12.58 8.24
CA GLU A 223 -3.76 -14.00 8.51
C GLU A 223 -4.81 -14.56 9.48
N PRO A 224 -5.31 -15.79 9.24
CA PRO A 224 -5.05 -16.66 8.09
C PRO A 224 -6.07 -16.40 6.96
N GLY A 225 -5.57 -16.05 5.76
CA GLY A 225 -6.30 -16.11 4.50
C GLY A 225 -7.44 -15.09 4.33
N GLY A 226 -7.51 -14.02 5.11
CA GLY A 226 -8.48 -12.95 4.97
C GLY A 226 -7.99 -11.85 4.03
N TYR A 227 -8.88 -11.26 3.24
CA TYR A 227 -8.64 -9.99 2.56
C TYR A 227 -9.87 -9.09 2.75
N GLU A 228 -9.77 -8.21 3.73
CA GLU A 228 -10.81 -7.23 4.06
C GLU A 228 -10.64 -5.98 3.17
N ILE A 229 -11.75 -5.54 2.57
CA ILE A 229 -11.88 -4.21 1.98
C ILE A 229 -12.85 -3.41 2.84
N ILE A 230 -12.44 -2.21 3.22
CA ILE A 230 -13.26 -1.28 3.99
C ILE A 230 -13.54 -0.04 3.14
N ASP A 231 -14.82 0.22 2.87
CA ASP A 231 -15.27 1.45 2.22
C ASP A 231 -15.38 2.57 3.27
N LEU A 232 -14.53 3.58 3.13
CA LEU A 232 -14.41 4.73 4.02
C LEU A 232 -15.17 5.96 3.52
N THR A 233 -16.12 5.84 2.58
CA THR A 233 -16.98 6.97 2.16
C THR A 233 -17.70 7.61 3.36
N ALA A 234 -18.14 6.78 4.29
CA ALA A 234 -18.67 7.19 5.58
C ALA A 234 -17.75 6.65 6.69
N SER A 235 -16.60 7.29 6.86
CA SER A 235 -15.52 6.84 7.75
C SER A 235 -15.92 6.64 9.22
N THR A 236 -16.99 7.30 9.70
CA THR A 236 -17.55 7.09 11.05
C THR A 236 -18.43 5.84 11.17
N THR A 237 -18.87 5.28 10.04
CA THR A 237 -19.69 4.06 9.94
C THR A 237 -19.28 3.28 8.69
N PRO A 238 -18.04 2.78 8.64
CA PRO A 238 -17.49 2.18 7.43
C PRO A 238 -18.21 0.88 7.06
N ALA A 239 -18.20 0.54 5.78
CA ALA A 239 -18.73 -0.74 5.29
C ALA A 239 -17.59 -1.73 5.06
N PHE A 240 -17.78 -2.97 5.51
CA PHE A 240 -16.75 -4.00 5.53
C PHE A 240 -17.12 -5.13 4.57
N PHE A 241 -16.14 -5.60 3.81
CA PHE A 241 -16.30 -6.68 2.84
C PHE A 241 -15.15 -7.67 2.97
N GLU A 242 -15.50 -8.94 3.12
CA GLU A 242 -14.51 -10.03 3.25
C GLU A 242 -14.32 -10.80 1.95
N ASN A 243 -13.09 -11.18 1.69
CA ASN A 243 -12.71 -12.23 0.74
C ASN A 243 -11.78 -13.23 1.43
N THR A 244 -11.88 -14.50 1.05
CA THR A 244 -11.02 -15.55 1.61
C THR A 244 -10.06 -16.09 0.55
N ILE A 245 -8.77 -15.95 0.82
CA ILE A 245 -7.68 -16.55 0.06
C ILE A 245 -7.36 -17.93 0.67
N SER A 246 -8.06 -18.95 0.18
CA SER A 246 -8.06 -20.29 0.77
C SER A 246 -6.66 -20.92 0.85
N GLY A 247 -6.29 -21.43 2.03
CA GLY A 247 -5.06 -22.21 2.24
C GLY A 247 -3.77 -21.39 2.15
N SER A 248 -3.83 -20.10 2.49
CA SER A 248 -2.71 -19.16 2.37
C SER A 248 -2.57 -18.26 3.60
N PHE A 249 -1.42 -17.59 3.66
CA PHE A 249 -0.97 -16.71 4.73
C PHE A 249 -0.62 -15.34 4.10
N PRO A 250 -1.63 -14.50 3.82
CA PRO A 250 -1.40 -13.18 3.28
C PRO A 250 -0.95 -12.24 4.39
N ASP A 251 0.19 -11.60 4.18
CA ASP A 251 0.87 -10.84 5.24
C ASP A 251 0.59 -9.31 5.12
N SER A 252 0.85 -8.76 3.94
CA SER A 252 0.77 -7.33 3.67
C SER A 252 -0.16 -7.00 2.49
N SER A 253 -0.52 -5.71 2.37
CA SER A 253 -1.39 -5.23 1.30
C SER A 253 -0.68 -4.23 0.39
N ALA A 254 -0.78 -4.41 -0.93
CA ALA A 254 -0.36 -3.40 -1.91
C ALA A 254 -1.37 -3.25 -3.04
N GLU A 255 -1.24 -2.16 -3.78
CA GLU A 255 -2.10 -1.90 -4.93
C GLU A 255 -1.44 -0.95 -5.92
N ASP A 256 -1.64 -1.22 -7.21
CA ASP A 256 -1.46 -0.18 -8.23
C ASP A 256 -2.73 0.67 -8.35
N CYS A 257 -2.75 1.75 -7.55
CA CYS A 257 -3.44 3.03 -7.74
C CYS A 257 -4.23 3.24 -9.03
N THR A 258 -3.52 3.14 -10.12
CA THR A 258 -4.04 3.59 -11.41
C THR A 258 -4.85 2.51 -12.11
N THR A 259 -4.54 1.24 -11.84
CA THR A 259 -5.15 0.09 -12.50
C THR A 259 -6.13 -0.65 -11.60
N GLY A 260 -6.07 -0.49 -10.29
CA GLY A 260 -6.98 -1.22 -9.36
C GLY A 260 -6.53 -2.65 -9.10
N ILE A 261 -5.28 -2.98 -9.42
CA ILE A 261 -4.74 -4.32 -9.18
C ILE A 261 -4.24 -4.37 -7.74
N ALA A 262 -5.00 -5.03 -6.88
CA ALA A 262 -4.66 -5.30 -5.49
C ALA A 262 -3.78 -6.55 -5.40
N LEU A 263 -2.82 -6.51 -4.47
CA LEU A 263 -1.82 -7.55 -4.26
C LEU A 263 -1.72 -7.92 -2.79
N SER A 264 -1.30 -9.15 -2.53
CA SER A 264 -0.78 -9.59 -1.24
C SER A 264 0.21 -10.74 -1.45
N PRO A 265 1.42 -10.70 -0.89
CA PRO A 265 2.31 -11.85 -0.88
C PRO A 265 1.79 -12.92 0.07
N LEU A 266 2.04 -14.18 -0.29
CA LEU A 266 1.62 -15.32 0.50
C LEU A 266 2.85 -15.96 1.14
N GLU A 267 2.92 -15.87 2.46
CA GLU A 267 4.04 -16.36 3.26
C GLU A 267 4.26 -17.87 3.11
N PHE A 268 5.49 -18.31 3.44
CA PHE A 268 5.91 -19.71 3.46
C PHE A 268 5.81 -20.45 2.11
N ASN A 269 5.67 -19.73 1.00
CA ASN A 269 5.68 -20.29 -0.36
C ASN A 269 7.04 -20.11 -1.05
N ALA A 270 7.59 -21.22 -1.56
CA ALA A 270 8.82 -21.23 -2.35
C ALA A 270 8.61 -22.09 -3.62
N PRO A 271 8.60 -21.50 -4.84
CA PRO A 271 8.81 -20.08 -5.13
C PRO A 271 7.74 -19.17 -4.55
N THR A 272 8.06 -17.88 -4.40
CA THR A 272 7.16 -16.86 -3.86
C THR A 272 5.84 -16.84 -4.62
N GLN A 273 4.74 -16.74 -3.89
CA GLN A 273 3.39 -16.60 -4.45
C GLN A 273 2.80 -15.24 -4.07
N VAL A 274 2.04 -14.67 -5.00
CA VAL A 274 1.34 -13.39 -4.81
C VAL A 274 -0.11 -13.58 -5.22
N TYR A 275 -1.03 -13.21 -4.35
CA TYR A 275 -2.44 -13.04 -4.69
C TYR A 275 -2.62 -11.72 -5.45
N LEU A 276 -3.38 -11.76 -6.54
CA LEU A 276 -3.77 -10.59 -7.32
C LEU A 276 -5.28 -10.56 -7.51
N ALA A 277 -5.87 -9.37 -7.43
CA ALA A 277 -7.28 -9.13 -7.74
C ALA A 277 -7.48 -7.82 -8.51
N ASP A 278 -8.40 -7.82 -9.47
CA ASP A 278 -8.77 -6.60 -10.21
C ASP A 278 -9.99 -5.92 -9.56
N LEU A 279 -9.73 -4.91 -8.73
CA LEU A 279 -10.76 -4.18 -8.00
C LEU A 279 -11.65 -3.30 -8.90
N THR A 280 -11.26 -3.05 -10.16
CA THR A 280 -12.15 -2.38 -11.13
C THR A 280 -13.33 -3.25 -11.53
N GLN A 281 -13.24 -4.56 -11.28
CA GLN A 281 -14.29 -5.54 -11.50
C GLN A 281 -14.79 -6.17 -10.19
N ALA A 282 -14.54 -5.51 -9.05
CA ALA A 282 -15.01 -5.99 -7.76
C ALA A 282 -16.53 -5.96 -7.68
N HIS A 283 -17.10 -7.07 -7.21
CA HIS A 283 -18.51 -7.22 -6.91
C HIS A 283 -18.70 -7.34 -5.40
N TYR A 284 -19.33 -6.34 -4.80
CA TYR A 284 -19.61 -6.25 -3.37
C TYR A 284 -21.02 -6.76 -3.06
N ILE A 285 -21.12 -7.70 -2.12
CA ILE A 285 -22.38 -8.20 -1.58
C ILE A 285 -22.52 -7.64 -0.17
N ALA A 286 -23.57 -6.83 0.05
CA ALA A 286 -23.84 -6.25 1.35
C ALA A 286 -24.10 -7.34 2.43
N GLY A 287 -23.65 -7.08 3.65
CA GLY A 287 -23.77 -7.97 4.79
C GLY A 287 -23.27 -7.33 6.09
N SER A 288 -23.01 -8.13 7.11
CA SER A 288 -22.40 -7.68 8.37
C SER A 288 -21.44 -8.74 8.94
N PRO A 289 -20.19 -8.84 8.42
CA PRO A 289 -19.65 -8.10 7.28
C PRO A 289 -20.24 -8.57 5.94
N GLY A 290 -20.09 -7.75 4.90
CA GLY A 290 -20.38 -8.14 3.52
C GLY A 290 -19.28 -9.05 2.95
N THR A 291 -19.40 -9.40 1.68
CA THR A 291 -18.34 -10.12 0.95
C THR A 291 -17.99 -9.40 -0.34
N TRP A 292 -16.78 -9.64 -0.85
CA TRP A 292 -16.40 -9.19 -2.18
C TRP A 292 -15.74 -10.28 -3.00
N THR A 293 -15.92 -10.21 -4.31
CA THR A 293 -15.21 -11.04 -5.28
C THR A 293 -14.73 -10.19 -6.45
N ALA A 294 -13.65 -10.62 -7.08
CA ALA A 294 -13.13 -10.01 -8.29
C ALA A 294 -12.41 -11.08 -9.13
N PRO A 295 -12.18 -10.87 -10.43
CA PRO A 295 -11.20 -11.64 -11.19
C PRO A 295 -9.86 -11.61 -10.45
N SER A 296 -9.44 -12.78 -9.98
CA SER A 296 -8.29 -12.93 -9.09
C SER A 296 -7.56 -14.25 -9.34
N GLN A 297 -6.28 -14.31 -8.95
CA GLN A 297 -5.47 -15.52 -8.97
C GLN A 297 -4.35 -15.46 -7.94
N VAL A 298 -3.80 -16.62 -7.60
CA VAL A 298 -2.50 -16.74 -6.96
C VAL A 298 -1.46 -17.06 -8.04
N GLN A 299 -0.52 -16.14 -8.25
CA GLN A 299 0.55 -16.31 -9.22
C GLN A 299 1.84 -16.74 -8.53
N THR A 300 2.46 -17.80 -9.03
CA THR A 300 3.81 -18.23 -8.61
C THR A 300 4.86 -17.49 -9.41
N LEU A 301 5.82 -16.86 -8.74
CA LEU A 301 6.94 -16.16 -9.34
C LEU A 301 8.16 -17.08 -9.39
N SER A 302 8.42 -17.69 -10.55
CA SER A 302 9.57 -18.58 -10.71
C SER A 302 10.89 -17.85 -10.42
N GLU A 303 11.88 -18.57 -9.90
CA GLU A 303 13.17 -18.05 -9.44
C GLU A 303 13.11 -17.00 -8.31
N SER A 304 11.94 -16.67 -7.79
CA SER A 304 11.77 -15.89 -6.55
C SER A 304 11.76 -16.82 -5.35
N PHE A 305 12.84 -16.82 -4.57
CA PHE A 305 12.98 -17.65 -3.36
C PHE A 305 13.29 -16.76 -2.15
N MET A 306 12.25 -16.45 -1.39
CA MET A 306 12.30 -15.55 -0.22
C MET A 306 12.10 -16.28 1.12
N VAL A 307 11.93 -17.60 1.07
CA VAL A 307 11.67 -18.40 2.27
C VAL A 307 12.97 -19.02 2.76
N SER A 308 13.41 -18.59 3.93
CA SER A 308 14.49 -19.23 4.69
C SER A 308 14.28 -18.95 6.16
N SER A 309 13.86 -19.93 6.98
CA SER A 309 13.58 -19.71 8.41
C SER A 309 14.70 -18.87 9.07
N PRO A 310 14.39 -17.69 9.66
CA PRO A 310 13.05 -17.18 10.02
C PRO A 310 12.34 -16.28 8.99
N THR A 311 12.82 -16.15 7.75
CA THR A 311 12.29 -15.24 6.71
C THR A 311 11.18 -15.88 5.86
N ALA A 312 10.19 -15.07 5.50
CA ALA A 312 9.25 -15.32 4.40
C ALA A 312 9.16 -14.12 3.43
N ALA A 313 8.25 -14.21 2.47
CA ALA A 313 7.87 -13.10 1.61
C ALA A 313 6.70 -12.38 2.26
N GLY A 314 6.98 -11.24 2.89
CA GLY A 314 6.00 -10.40 3.54
C GLY A 314 5.97 -8.97 2.98
N PRO A 315 7.11 -8.25 2.93
CA PRO A 315 7.16 -6.90 2.40
C PRO A 315 6.74 -6.79 0.92
N ILE A 316 5.81 -5.87 0.60
CA ILE A 316 5.43 -5.53 -0.78
C ILE A 316 5.13 -4.03 -0.93
N ALA A 317 5.56 -3.41 -2.03
CA ALA A 317 5.19 -2.02 -2.35
C ALA A 317 5.11 -1.80 -3.86
N VAL A 318 4.34 -0.79 -4.30
CA VAL A 318 4.16 -0.42 -5.71
C VAL A 318 4.49 1.06 -5.94
N ALA A 319 5.39 1.33 -6.89
CA ALA A 319 5.62 2.66 -7.40
C ALA A 319 4.50 3.03 -8.37
N GLN A 320 3.66 3.98 -7.96
CA GLN A 320 2.52 4.45 -8.73
C GLN A 320 2.98 5.16 -10.02
N GLY A 321 2.31 4.89 -11.14
CA GLY A 321 2.63 5.47 -12.46
C GLY A 321 3.38 4.50 -13.39
N PRO A 322 4.58 4.00 -13.05
CA PRO A 322 5.28 2.98 -13.84
C PRO A 322 4.67 1.57 -13.78
N HIS A 323 3.74 1.31 -12.86
CA HIS A 323 3.16 -0.01 -12.61
C HIS A 323 4.18 -1.07 -12.17
N ILE A 324 5.27 -0.62 -11.53
CA ILE A 324 6.35 -1.49 -11.05
C ILE A 324 6.26 -1.56 -9.54
N GLY A 325 6.24 -2.78 -9.02
CA GLY A 325 6.35 -3.03 -7.58
C GLY A 325 7.54 -3.91 -7.27
N PHE A 326 7.73 -4.18 -5.99
CA PHE A 326 8.69 -5.18 -5.55
C PHE A 326 8.29 -5.82 -4.24
N LEU A 327 8.78 -7.04 -4.08
CA LEU A 327 8.74 -7.84 -2.88
C LEU A 327 10.10 -7.79 -2.20
N ALA A 328 10.14 -7.97 -0.89
CA ALA A 328 11.37 -8.24 -0.17
C ALA A 328 11.20 -9.39 0.83
N THR A 329 12.31 -9.78 1.44
CA THR A 329 12.30 -10.69 2.59
C THR A 329 12.08 -9.92 3.89
N GLU A 330 11.45 -10.58 4.85
CA GLU A 330 11.35 -10.13 6.24
C GLU A 330 12.47 -10.74 7.11
N PHE A 331 12.65 -10.22 8.34
CA PHE A 331 13.53 -10.76 9.38
C PHE A 331 15.00 -10.97 8.97
N GLY A 332 15.58 -9.99 8.29
CA GLY A 332 17.02 -9.98 8.01
C GLY A 332 17.47 -10.74 6.76
N GLY A 333 16.53 -11.16 5.90
CA GLY A 333 16.85 -11.62 4.55
C GLY A 333 17.46 -10.50 3.68
N ASN A 334 17.71 -10.77 2.41
CA ASN A 334 18.26 -9.76 1.50
C ASN A 334 17.82 -9.92 0.05
N THR A 335 16.76 -10.69 -0.18
CA THR A 335 16.27 -10.99 -1.53
C THR A 335 15.14 -10.02 -1.85
N ILE A 336 15.20 -9.42 -3.03
CA ILE A 336 14.08 -8.69 -3.61
C ILE A 336 13.61 -9.34 -4.90
N THR A 337 12.34 -9.15 -5.22
CA THR A 337 11.78 -9.46 -6.54
C THR A 337 11.06 -8.24 -7.05
N ALA A 338 11.65 -7.54 -8.02
CA ALA A 338 10.96 -6.48 -8.75
C ALA A 338 10.00 -7.11 -9.75
N PHE A 339 8.82 -6.51 -9.94
CA PHE A 339 7.79 -7.03 -10.84
C PHE A 339 7.05 -5.92 -11.58
N LEU A 340 6.54 -6.25 -12.77
CA LEU A 340 5.76 -5.36 -13.63
C LEU A 340 4.29 -5.81 -13.66
N LEU A 341 3.40 -4.88 -13.32
CA LEU A 341 1.96 -5.06 -13.43
C LEU A 341 1.45 -4.61 -14.80
N PRO A 342 0.30 -5.13 -15.25
CA PRO A 342 -0.38 -4.64 -16.45
C PRO A 342 -0.68 -3.14 -16.32
N ALA A 343 -0.41 -2.37 -17.36
CA ALA A 343 -0.76 -0.94 -17.40
C ALA A 343 -2.27 -0.66 -17.56
N THR A 344 -3.09 -1.71 -17.67
CA THR A 344 -4.55 -1.64 -17.84
C THR A 344 -5.23 -2.80 -17.11
N SER A 345 -6.46 -2.56 -16.65
CA SER A 345 -7.33 -3.55 -15.99
C SER A 345 -8.70 -3.65 -16.67
N GLY A 346 -9.61 -4.46 -16.14
CA GLY A 346 -11.02 -4.44 -16.52
C GLY A 346 -11.46 -5.46 -17.59
N VAL A 347 -10.58 -6.39 -18.02
CA VAL A 347 -10.90 -7.33 -19.11
C VAL A 347 -10.64 -8.79 -18.74
N VAL A 348 -9.62 -9.07 -17.92
CA VAL A 348 -9.19 -10.43 -17.57
C VAL A 348 -8.66 -10.46 -16.13
N THR A 349 -8.50 -11.66 -15.58
CA THR A 349 -7.75 -11.85 -14.34
C THR A 349 -6.34 -11.23 -14.46
N PRO A 350 -5.94 -10.34 -13.54
CA PRO A 350 -4.67 -9.63 -13.62
C PRO A 350 -3.52 -10.59 -13.36
N ALA A 351 -2.39 -10.40 -14.05
CA ALA A 351 -1.18 -11.20 -13.89
C ALA A 351 0.06 -10.30 -13.86
N ILE A 352 1.03 -10.59 -13.00
CA ILE A 352 2.38 -10.03 -13.09
C ILE A 352 2.97 -10.48 -14.43
N THR A 353 3.41 -9.51 -15.23
CA THR A 353 3.82 -9.73 -16.63
C THR A 353 5.31 -9.94 -16.80
N ASP A 354 6.11 -9.46 -15.85
CA ASP A 354 7.56 -9.63 -15.80
C ASP A 354 8.04 -9.52 -14.35
N TRP A 355 9.10 -10.24 -14.00
CA TRP A 355 9.73 -10.16 -12.69
C TRP A 355 11.19 -10.61 -12.72
N VAL A 356 12.00 -10.05 -11.84
CA VAL A 356 13.41 -10.40 -11.66
C VAL A 356 13.76 -10.41 -10.18
N SER A 357 14.33 -11.53 -9.73
CA SER A 357 14.73 -11.78 -8.34
C SER A 357 16.25 -11.62 -8.16
N CYS A 358 16.66 -10.85 -7.16
CA CYS A 358 18.06 -10.54 -6.90
C CYS A 358 18.33 -10.40 -5.40
N ASN A 359 19.55 -10.74 -4.97
CA ASN A 359 20.01 -10.41 -3.62
C ASN A 359 20.62 -9.00 -3.58
N ILE A 360 20.48 -8.32 -2.45
CA ILE A 360 21.21 -7.09 -2.14
C ILE A 360 22.47 -7.47 -1.35
N SER A 361 23.64 -7.21 -1.94
CA SER A 361 24.92 -7.62 -1.34
C SER A 361 25.20 -6.84 -0.05
N GLY A 362 25.51 -7.56 1.04
CA GLY A 362 25.87 -6.98 2.34
C GLY A 362 24.72 -6.27 3.07
N PHE A 363 23.48 -6.47 2.62
CA PHE A 363 22.28 -5.92 3.23
C PHE A 363 21.54 -7.00 4.01
N SER A 364 20.75 -6.57 4.99
CA SER A 364 19.90 -7.43 5.81
C SER A 364 18.65 -6.62 6.13
N ASP A 365 17.53 -7.07 5.58
CA ASP A 365 16.23 -6.41 5.64
C ASP A 365 15.79 -6.20 7.09
N GLY A 366 14.85 -5.28 7.27
CA GLY A 366 14.34 -4.93 8.58
C GLY A 366 13.41 -5.95 9.22
N PHE A 367 12.80 -5.48 10.30
CA PHE A 367 11.78 -6.17 11.09
C PHE A 367 10.46 -5.40 10.97
N ASP A 368 9.38 -5.99 11.45
CA ASP A 368 8.03 -5.45 11.24
C ASP A 368 7.73 -4.19 12.07
N PRO A 369 6.95 -3.24 11.55
CA PRO A 369 6.30 -3.27 10.23
C PRO A 369 7.33 -3.24 9.10
N HIS A 370 7.02 -3.88 7.97
CA HIS A 370 8.02 -4.18 6.94
C HIS A 370 8.77 -2.92 6.52
N THR A 371 10.08 -3.02 6.38
CA THR A 371 10.94 -1.86 6.06
C THR A 371 10.98 -1.58 4.57
N ILE A 372 9.83 -1.27 3.96
CA ILE A 372 9.70 -1.11 2.53
C ILE A 372 8.83 0.10 2.15
N THR A 373 9.16 0.78 1.05
CA THR A 373 8.21 1.65 0.32
C THR A 373 8.66 1.79 -1.12
N ALA A 374 7.80 2.30 -2.00
CA ALA A 374 8.14 2.55 -3.39
C ALA A 374 7.59 3.91 -3.87
N TYR A 375 8.28 4.53 -4.82
CA TYR A 375 7.83 5.78 -5.42
C TYR A 375 8.37 5.95 -6.84
N GLN A 376 7.75 6.83 -7.62
CA GLN A 376 8.30 7.25 -8.91
C GLN A 376 9.26 8.42 -8.71
N SER A 377 10.51 8.29 -9.16
CA SER A 377 11.52 9.34 -9.04
C SER A 377 11.08 10.63 -9.76
N PRO A 378 11.10 11.79 -9.09
CA PRO A 378 10.84 13.07 -9.74
C PRO A 378 12.00 13.55 -10.63
N ASN A 379 13.13 12.84 -10.62
CA ASN A 379 14.32 13.14 -11.43
C ASN A 379 14.40 12.31 -12.71
N SER A 380 14.14 11.00 -12.62
CA SER A 380 14.26 10.08 -13.77
C SER A 380 12.95 9.50 -14.28
N ASN A 381 11.85 9.62 -13.52
CA ASN A 381 10.59 8.88 -13.71
C ASN A 381 10.71 7.36 -13.53
N ASP A 382 11.86 6.86 -13.07
CA ASP A 382 12.03 5.45 -12.75
C ASP A 382 11.24 5.08 -11.47
N ALA A 383 10.83 3.82 -11.37
CA ALA A 383 10.32 3.26 -10.14
C ALA A 383 11.49 3.00 -9.18
N ILE A 384 11.44 3.59 -8.00
CA ILE A 384 12.45 3.43 -6.96
C ILE A 384 11.83 2.69 -5.77
N GLY A 385 12.49 1.64 -5.33
CA GLY A 385 12.20 0.93 -4.08
C GLY A 385 13.18 1.34 -2.99
N LEU A 386 12.69 1.47 -1.76
CA LEU A 386 13.50 1.74 -0.58
C LEU A 386 13.36 0.61 0.42
N LEU A 387 14.49 0.18 1.00
CA LEU A 387 14.50 -0.76 2.13
C LEU A 387 15.41 -0.26 3.25
N ALA A 388 14.94 -0.29 4.50
CA ALA A 388 15.81 -0.05 5.66
C ALA A 388 16.34 -1.37 6.21
N ASN A 389 17.57 -1.37 6.72
CA ASN A 389 18.13 -2.56 7.34
C ASN A 389 17.61 -2.76 8.78
N GLY A 390 17.76 -3.96 9.35
CA GLY A 390 17.29 -4.28 10.72
C GLY A 390 17.87 -3.46 11.88
N THR A 391 18.91 -2.64 11.64
CA THR A 391 19.42 -1.69 12.65
C THR A 391 19.04 -0.25 12.36
N ALA A 392 18.28 0.00 11.29
CA ALA A 392 17.90 1.33 10.80
C ALA A 392 19.10 2.28 10.64
N THR A 393 20.26 1.75 10.23
CA THR A 393 21.52 2.50 10.01
C THR A 393 21.84 2.69 8.52
N SER A 394 21.16 1.97 7.64
CA SER A 394 21.34 2.04 6.19
C SER A 394 20.00 1.89 5.48
N LEU A 395 19.83 2.68 4.43
CA LEU A 395 18.71 2.61 3.51
C LEU A 395 19.22 2.19 2.14
N ALA A 396 18.79 1.03 1.63
CA ALA A 396 19.01 0.62 0.25
C ALA A 396 18.04 1.39 -0.66
N VAL A 397 18.58 1.99 -1.72
CA VAL A 397 17.84 2.68 -2.77
C VAL A 397 18.01 1.89 -4.05
N VAL A 398 16.93 1.24 -4.50
CA VAL A 398 16.93 0.32 -5.63
C VAL A 398 16.14 0.90 -6.79
N ASP A 399 16.77 1.01 -7.96
CA ASP A 399 16.10 1.40 -9.20
C ASP A 399 15.41 0.18 -9.84
N LEU A 400 14.12 0.01 -9.54
CA LEU A 400 13.32 -1.14 -9.96
C LEU A 400 13.12 -1.18 -11.48
N THR A 401 13.05 -0.02 -12.13
CA THR A 401 13.03 0.07 -13.61
C THR A 401 14.28 -0.57 -14.20
N LYS A 402 15.46 -0.29 -13.63
CA LYS A 402 16.71 -0.90 -14.08
C LYS A 402 16.83 -2.37 -13.69
N VAL A 403 16.27 -2.80 -12.56
CA VAL A 403 16.21 -4.24 -12.19
C VAL A 403 15.54 -5.05 -13.29
N LEU A 404 14.41 -4.57 -13.80
CA LEU A 404 13.65 -5.26 -14.85
C LEU A 404 14.32 -5.19 -16.24
N ASN A 405 15.28 -4.28 -16.45
CA ASN A 405 15.95 -4.14 -17.75
C ASN A 405 17.07 -5.19 -17.95
N PRO A 406 16.90 -6.18 -18.85
CA PRO A 406 17.86 -7.26 -19.03
C PRO A 406 19.22 -6.80 -19.61
N ALA A 407 19.30 -5.60 -20.20
CA ALA A 407 20.56 -5.03 -20.65
C ALA A 407 21.40 -4.44 -19.51
N ILE A 408 20.77 -4.15 -18.36
CA ILE A 408 21.42 -3.60 -17.17
C ILE A 408 21.62 -4.69 -16.11
N VAL A 409 20.59 -5.51 -15.88
CA VAL A 409 20.64 -6.68 -15.00
C VAL A 409 20.47 -7.94 -15.87
N PRO A 410 21.57 -8.56 -16.31
CA PRO A 410 21.50 -9.81 -17.05
C PRO A 410 20.76 -10.89 -16.26
N ARG A 411 19.87 -11.61 -16.93
CA ARG A 411 19.03 -12.63 -16.30
C ARG A 411 19.64 -14.02 -16.41
N THR A 412 19.23 -14.93 -15.53
CA THR A 412 19.51 -16.36 -15.64
C THR A 412 18.92 -16.94 -16.93
N VAL A 413 19.26 -18.19 -17.24
CA VAL A 413 18.70 -18.89 -18.42
C VAL A 413 17.18 -19.07 -18.31
N ALA A 414 16.66 -19.23 -17.09
CA ALA A 414 15.22 -19.34 -16.84
C ALA A 414 14.49 -17.98 -16.87
N GLY A 415 15.23 -16.86 -16.83
CA GLY A 415 14.73 -15.53 -17.23
C GLY A 415 14.14 -14.67 -16.11
N HIS A 416 14.14 -15.15 -14.86
CA HIS A 416 13.51 -14.49 -13.71
C HIS A 416 14.41 -14.31 -12.49
N GLY A 417 15.65 -14.81 -12.54
CA GLY A 417 16.71 -14.46 -11.59
C GLY A 417 17.76 -13.54 -12.21
N CYS A 418 18.50 -12.78 -11.41
CA CYS A 418 19.73 -12.14 -11.89
C CYS A 418 20.86 -13.16 -12.07
N ALA A 419 21.57 -13.10 -13.20
CA ALA A 419 22.66 -14.02 -13.51
C ALA A 419 23.83 -13.92 -12.52
N SER A 420 24.06 -12.73 -11.94
CA SER A 420 25.07 -12.48 -10.92
C SER A 420 24.67 -12.95 -9.52
N GLY A 421 23.39 -13.29 -9.30
CA GLY A 421 22.81 -13.55 -7.98
C GLY A 421 22.58 -12.31 -7.13
N THR A 422 23.29 -11.20 -7.38
CA THR A 422 23.13 -9.92 -6.67
C THR A 422 22.91 -8.74 -7.60
N LEU A 423 22.25 -7.71 -7.10
CA LEU A 423 22.11 -6.41 -7.79
C LEU A 423 23.48 -5.76 -8.05
N PRO A 424 23.72 -5.19 -9.24
CA PRO A 424 24.90 -4.39 -9.51
C PRO A 424 24.82 -3.00 -8.87
N ALA A 425 25.97 -2.39 -8.57
CA ALA A 425 26.06 -1.05 -7.98
C ALA A 425 25.50 0.09 -8.87
N SER A 426 25.22 -0.18 -10.15
CA SER A 426 24.50 0.74 -11.04
C SER A 426 22.99 0.79 -10.80
N VAL A 427 22.46 -0.15 -10.00
CA VAL A 427 21.02 -0.34 -9.75
C VAL A 427 20.68 -0.14 -8.28
N VAL A 428 21.57 -0.51 -7.37
CA VAL A 428 21.41 -0.29 -5.93
C VAL A 428 22.48 0.64 -5.38
N SER A 429 22.06 1.58 -4.54
CA SER A 429 22.94 2.43 -3.74
C SER A 429 22.49 2.44 -2.28
N PHE A 430 23.32 2.98 -1.39
CA PHE A 430 23.03 3.00 0.05
C PHE A 430 23.16 4.41 0.61
N VAL A 431 22.17 4.82 1.41
CA VAL A 431 22.16 6.07 2.16
C VAL A 431 22.38 5.74 3.63
N SER A 432 23.35 6.39 4.27
CA SER A 432 23.56 6.26 5.71
C SER A 432 22.42 6.94 6.48
N VAL A 433 21.92 6.24 7.49
CA VAL A 433 20.80 6.70 8.32
C VAL A 433 21.33 7.06 9.72
N PRO A 434 21.35 8.36 10.09
CA PRO A 434 21.95 8.86 11.33
C PRO A 434 21.24 8.37 12.58
#